data_AF-A0A382IEI0-F1
#
_entry.id   AF-A0A382IEI0-F1
#
_cell.length_a   1.000
_cell.length_b   1.000
_cell.length_c   1.000
_cell.angle_alpha   90.00
_cell.angle_beta   90.00
_cell.angle_gamma   90.00
#
_symmetry.space_group_name_H-M   'P 1'
#
loop_
_entity.id
_entity.type
_entity.pdbx_description
1 polymer ?
#
loop_
_entity_poly.entity_id
_entity_poly.type
_entity_poly.pdbx_seq_one_letter_code
_entity_poly.pdbx_strand_id
1 'polypeptide(L)' 'VPTPKLKANSFLSILRGNDGVLDASQLFSQLRPKVMVNSDQTPEYGDIHRAGHDGGDFLFVRR' A
#
# COMPACT_ATOMS: atom_id res chain seq x y z
N VAL A 1 -17.53 5.96 9.89
CA VAL A 1 -16.44 4.96 10.06
C VAL A 1 -16.06 4.42 8.70
N PRO A 2 -14.84 4.66 8.21
CA PRO A 2 -14.39 4.11 6.94
C PRO A 2 -14.39 2.59 7.00
N THR A 3 -15.06 1.95 6.04
CA THR A 3 -15.32 0.53 6.07
C THR A 3 -14.05 -0.24 5.66
N PRO A 4 -13.65 -1.33 6.37
CA PRO A 4 -12.46 -2.12 6.05
C PRO A 4 -12.37 -2.58 4.58
N LYS A 5 -13.52 -2.76 3.93
CA LYS A 5 -13.63 -3.16 2.52
C LYS A 5 -12.96 -2.18 1.54
N LEU A 6 -12.94 -0.88 1.84
CA LEU A 6 -12.37 0.14 0.95
C LEU A 6 -10.84 0.05 0.86
N LYS A 7 -10.18 -0.33 1.97
CA LYS A 7 -8.72 -0.48 2.05
C LYS A 7 -8.25 -1.67 1.21
N ALA A 8 -8.89 -2.83 1.38
CA ALA A 8 -8.57 -4.05 0.62
C ALA A 8 -8.82 -3.87 -0.88
N ASN A 9 -9.93 -3.25 -1.28
CA ASN A 9 -10.25 -3.03 -2.69
C ASN A 9 -9.26 -2.09 -3.39
N SER A 10 -8.85 -1.01 -2.72
CA SER A 10 -7.89 -0.05 -3.27
C SER A 10 -6.51 -0.69 -3.44
N PHE A 11 -6.07 -1.47 -2.46
CA PHE A 11 -4.83 -2.24 -2.52
C PHE A 11 -4.84 -3.26 -3.67
N LEU A 12 -5.88 -4.09 -3.75
CA LEU A 12 -6.04 -5.08 -4.83
C LEU A 12 -6.20 -4.45 -6.21
N SER A 13 -6.74 -3.23 -6.30
CA SER A 13 -6.83 -2.48 -7.56
C SER A 13 -5.46 -2.02 -8.03
N ILE A 14 -4.58 -1.56 -7.13
CA ILE A 14 -3.21 -1.15 -7.50
C ILE A 14 -2.40 -2.36 -7.96
N LEU A 15 -2.46 -3.48 -7.23
CA LEU A 15 -1.76 -4.71 -7.63
C LEU A 15 -2.24 -5.26 -8.98
N ARG A 16 -3.55 -5.24 -9.23
CA ARG A 16 -4.13 -5.64 -10.53
C ARG A 16 -3.79 -4.69 -11.68
N GLY A 17 -3.35 -3.46 -11.40
CA GLY A 17 -2.91 -2.47 -12.39
C GLY A 17 -1.39 -2.36 -12.54
N ASN A 18 -0.60 -3.03 -11.69
CA ASN A 18 0.86 -3.08 -11.81
C ASN A 18 1.36 -3.98 -12.97
N ASP A 19 1.85 -3.41 -14.06
CA ASP A 19 2.40 -4.15 -15.22
C ASP A 19 3.93 -4.29 -15.17
N GLY A 20 4.56 -3.98 -14.02
CA GLY A 20 6.00 -4.06 -13.83
C GLY A 20 6.40 -4.41 -12.40
N VAL A 21 7.53 -3.87 -11.95
CA VAL A 21 7.97 -3.95 -10.56
C VAL A 21 7.44 -2.73 -9.83
N LEU A 22 6.71 -2.95 -8.74
CA LEU A 22 6.20 -1.92 -7.86
C LEU A 22 6.87 -2.07 -6.49
N ASP A 23 7.56 -1.03 -6.01
CA ASP A 23 8.12 -1.03 -4.65
C ASP A 23 7.09 -0.55 -3.61
N ALA A 24 7.40 -0.72 -2.32
CA ALA A 24 6.47 -0.39 -1.24
C ALA A 24 6.18 1.12 -1.16
N SER A 25 7.16 1.97 -1.50
CA SER A 25 7.01 3.42 -1.51
C SER A 25 6.05 3.88 -2.62
N GLN A 26 6.15 3.26 -3.79
CA GLN A 26 5.29 3.51 -4.95
C GLN A 26 3.87 3.00 -4.69
N LEU A 27 3.73 1.81 -4.11
CA LEU A 27 2.46 1.26 -3.68
C LEU A 27 1.77 2.19 -2.67
N PHE A 28 2.51 2.67 -1.66
CA PHE A 28 1.95 3.56 -0.65
C PHE A 28 1.53 4.91 -1.23
N SER A 29 2.37 5.51 -2.07
CA SER A 29 2.09 6.76 -2.77
C SER A 29 0.79 6.68 -3.60
N GLN A 30 0.50 5.53 -4.20
CA GLN A 30 -0.74 5.29 -4.95
C GLN A 30 -1.95 4.95 -4.06
N LEU A 31 -1.73 4.26 -2.94
CA LEU A 31 -2.78 3.83 -2.02
C LEU A 31 -3.33 5.00 -1.20
N ARG A 32 -2.45 5.88 -0.73
CA ARG A 32 -2.77 7.00 0.15
C ARG A 32 -3.92 7.88 -0.37
N PRO A 33 -3.91 8.42 -1.61
CA PRO A 33 -5.03 9.23 -2.10
C PRO A 33 -6.34 8.44 -2.24
N LYS A 34 -6.29 7.14 -2.61
CA LYS A 34 -7.49 6.30 -2.75
C LYS A 34 -8.21 6.05 -1.43
N VAL A 35 -7.43 5.91 -0.35
CA VAL A 35 -7.96 5.72 0.99
C VAL A 35 -8.40 7.04 1.60
N MET A 36 -7.60 8.12 1.47
CA MET A 36 -7.93 9.44 2.04
C MET A 36 -9.22 10.05 1.47
N VAL A 37 -9.53 9.81 0.20
CA VAL A 37 -10.79 10.30 -0.42
C VAL A 37 -12.04 9.62 0.15
N ASN A 38 -11.89 8.45 0.77
CA ASN A 38 -13.02 7.63 1.23
C ASN A 38 -12.99 7.34 2.75
N SER A 39 -12.14 8.03 3.51
CA SER A 39 -11.86 7.70 4.90
C SER A 39 -11.26 8.85 5.70
N ASP A 40 -11.83 9.13 6.88
CA ASP A 40 -11.27 10.08 7.87
C ASP A 40 -9.94 9.62 8.50
N GLN A 41 -9.46 8.41 8.17
CA GLN A 41 -8.16 7.92 8.64
C GLN A 41 -7.03 8.28 7.67
N THR A 42 -5.97 8.89 8.20
CA THR A 42 -4.68 9.07 7.53
C THR A 42 -3.94 7.73 7.47
N PRO A 43 -3.67 7.16 6.29
CA PRO A 43 -2.79 5.99 6.18
C PRO A 43 -1.37 6.39 6.56
N GLU A 44 -0.75 5.65 7.48
CA GLU A 44 0.66 5.82 7.84
C GLU A 44 1.51 4.78 7.13
N TYR A 45 2.63 5.24 6.56
CA TYR A 45 3.75 4.40 6.14
C TYR A 45 4.85 4.63 7.16
N GLY A 46 5.16 3.59 7.92
CA GLY A 46 6.18 3.64 8.95
C GLY A 46 7.11 2.45 8.80
N ASP A 47 8.38 2.69 9.05
CA ASP A 47 9.35 1.61 9.17
C ASP A 47 8.94 0.68 10.32
N ILE A 48 8.87 -0.62 10.06
CA ILE A 48 8.63 -1.61 11.11
C ILE A 48 9.95 -1.79 11.85
N HIS A 49 10.21 -0.88 12.80
CA HIS A 49 11.39 -0.87 13.66
C HIS A 49 11.36 -2.05 14.65
N ARG A 50 11.41 -3.30 14.15
CA ARG A 50 11.59 -4.56 14.91
C ARG A 50 11.39 -5.86 14.13
N ALA A 51 11.08 -5.81 12.83
CA ALA A 51 11.17 -7.01 11.99
C ALA A 51 12.66 -7.22 11.67
N GLY A 52 13.38 -8.04 12.44
CA GLY A 52 14.84 -8.19 12.37
C GLY A 52 15.39 -8.57 10.99
N HIS A 53 15.59 -7.59 10.12
CA HIS A 53 16.02 -7.72 8.74
C HIS A 53 16.70 -6.42 8.27
N ASP A 54 17.73 -6.59 7.44
CA ASP A 54 18.67 -5.61 6.87
C ASP A 54 18.01 -4.57 5.92
N GLY A 55 16.92 -3.90 6.35
CA GLY A 55 16.39 -2.72 5.67
C GLY A 55 15.97 -2.90 4.20
N GLY A 56 15.73 -4.13 3.74
CA GLY A 56 15.28 -4.41 2.37
C GLY A 56 13.79 -4.07 2.15
N ASP A 57 13.47 -3.61 0.94
CA ASP A 57 12.14 -3.17 0.52
C ASP A 57 11.29 -4.32 -0.07
N PHE A 58 9.97 -4.17 -0.08
CA PHE A 58 9.07 -5.11 -0.74
C PHE A 58 8.91 -4.76 -2.22
N LEU A 59 9.13 -5.74 -3.09
CA LEU A 59 8.86 -5.64 -4.52
C LEU A 59 7.65 -6.50 -4.90
N PHE A 60 6.70 -5.89 -5.59
CA PHE A 60 5.49 -6.54 -6.10
C PHE A 60 5.61 -6.69 -7.61
N VAL A 61 5.44 -7.92 -8.11
CA VAL A 61 5.52 -8.25 -9.53
C VAL A 61 4.29 -9.07 -9.91
N ARG A 62 3.60 -8.69 -10.99
CA ARG A 62 2.47 -9.45 -11.52
C ARG A 62 2.99 -10.65 -12.32
N ARG A 63 2.50 -11.85 -12.02
CA ARG A 63 2.71 -13.09 -12.79
C ARG A 63 1.41 -13.52 -13.44
#